data_AF-A0A540KND9-F1
#
_entry.id   AF-A0A540KND9-F1
#
_cell.length_a   1.000
_cell.length_b   1.000
_cell.length_c   1.000
_cell.angle_alpha   90.00
_cell.angle_beta   90.00
_cell.angle_gamma   90.00
#
_symmetry.space_group_name_H-M   'P 1'
#
loop_
_entity.id
_entity.type
_entity.pdbx_description
1 polymer ?
#
loop_
_entity_poly.entity_id
_entity_poly.type
_entity_poly.pdbx_seq_one_letter_code
_entity_poly.pdbx_strand_id
1 'polypeptide(L)' 'MYFDSKDALAMVEELRASYNSGKTRSYEWRVSQLKNLVKVAEHHEQEIVDALRSDLSKPEFEAYVHEVS' A
#
# COMPACT_ATOMS: atom_id res chain seq x y z
N MET A 1 19.44 5.50 2.36
CA MET A 1 19.40 4.63 3.56
C MET A 1 18.74 3.35 3.10
N TYR A 2 19.41 2.20 3.24
CA TYR A 2 18.87 0.92 2.79
C TYR A 2 18.07 0.30 3.93
N PHE A 3 16.88 -0.22 3.63
CA PHE A 3 16.10 -1.01 4.56
C PHE A 3 16.82 -2.34 4.80
N ASP A 4 17.29 -2.56 6.02
CA ASP A 4 18.07 -3.74 6.37
C ASP A 4 17.30 -4.72 7.29
N SER A 5 17.98 -5.78 7.72
CA SER A 5 17.38 -6.81 8.60
C SER A 5 16.93 -6.24 9.95
N LYS A 6 17.66 -5.27 10.50
CA LYS A 6 17.30 -4.64 11.78
C LYS A 6 16.06 -3.77 11.61
N ASP A 7 15.95 -3.02 10.51
CA ASP A 7 14.76 -2.24 10.19
C ASP A 7 13.53 -3.14 10.01
N ALA A 8 13.70 -4.27 9.31
CA ALA A 8 12.64 -5.26 9.12
C ALA A 8 12.15 -5.87 10.44
N LEU A 9 13.06 -6.20 11.36
CA LEU A 9 12.69 -6.73 12.68
C LEU A 9 11.90 -5.71 13.50
N ALA A 10 12.35 -4.46 13.52
CA ALA A 10 11.66 -3.37 14.23
C ALA A 10 10.25 -3.15 13.66
N MET A 11 10.09 -3.14 12.33
CA MET A 11 8.79 -3.02 11.67
C MET A 11 7.85 -4.18 12.05
N VAL A 12 8.34 -5.42 12.07
CA VAL A 12 7.54 -6.60 12.45
C VAL A 12 7.10 -6.54 13.91
N GLU A 13 7.97 -6.07 14.81
CA GLU A 13 7.62 -5.87 16.22
C GLU A 13 6.49 -4.86 16.38
N GLU A 14 6.55 -3.73 15.68
CA GLU A 14 5.51 -2.70 15.70
C GLU A 14 4.17 -3.20 15.16
N LEU A 15 4.20 -3.92 14.02
CA LEU A 15 3.00 -4.49 13.42
C LEU A 15 2.33 -5.52 14.35
N ARG A 16 3.13 -6.36 15.03
CA ARG A 16 2.63 -7.31 16.03
C ARG A 16 2.00 -6.60 17.23
N ALA A 17 2.64 -5.55 17.74
CA ALA A 17 2.08 -4.75 18.83
C ALA A 17 0.73 -4.12 18.43
N SER A 18 0.65 -3.55 17.22
CA SER A 18 -0.58 -2.97 16.68
C SER A 18 -1.71 -4.01 16.55
N TYR A 19 -1.40 -5.21 16.06
CA TYR A 19 -2.37 -6.30 15.99
C TYR A 19 -2.83 -6.78 17.38
N ASN A 20 -1.87 -7.04 18.28
CA ASN A 20 -2.14 -7.54 19.63
C ASN A 20 -2.92 -6.54 20.50
N SER A 21 -2.83 -5.23 20.21
CA SER A 21 -3.67 -4.22 20.86
C SER A 21 -5.17 -4.38 20.58
N GLY A 22 -5.55 -5.18 19.57
CA GLY A 22 -6.94 -5.34 19.14
C GLY A 22 -7.45 -4.21 18.25
N LYS A 23 -6.65 -3.17 17.98
CA LYS A 23 -7.01 -2.02 17.12
C LYS A 23 -7.60 -2.45 15.77
N THR A 24 -7.04 -3.50 15.16
CA THR A 24 -7.44 -3.99 13.84
C THR A 24 -8.76 -4.81 13.84
N ARG A 25 -9.30 -5.15 15.02
CA ARG A 25 -10.52 -5.98 15.16
C ARG A 25 -11.81 -5.20 14.95
N SER A 26 -11.82 -3.88 15.15
CA SER A 26 -13.01 -3.05 14.91
C SER A 26 -13.38 -3.09 13.42
N TYR A 27 -14.68 -3.21 13.15
CA TYR A 27 -15.22 -3.14 11.80
C TYR A 27 -14.95 -1.76 11.19
N GLU A 28 -15.20 -0.70 11.96
CA GLU A 28 -14.99 0.69 11.58
C GLU A 28 -13.53 0.96 11.23
N TRP A 29 -12.59 0.40 12.01
CA TRP A 29 -11.18 0.47 11.70
C TRP A 29 -10.88 -0.16 10.34
N ARG A 30 -11.32 -1.40 10.10
CA ARG A 30 -11.08 -2.08 8.81
C ARG A 30 -11.67 -1.30 7.63
N VAL A 31 -12.90 -0.82 7.75
CA VAL A 31 -13.56 -0.02 6.69
C VAL A 31 -12.79 1.28 6.44
N SER A 32 -12.34 1.97 7.48
CA SER A 32 -11.54 3.19 7.31
C SER A 32 -10.22 2.93 6.59
N GLN A 33 -9.54 1.82 6.88
CA GLN A 33 -8.28 1.49 6.21
C GLN A 33 -8.51 1.16 4.72
N LEU A 34 -9.56 0.38 4.40
CA LEU A 34 -9.90 0.07 3.01
C LEU A 34 -10.24 1.33 2.22
N LYS A 35 -11.04 2.24 2.79
CA LYS A 35 -11.33 3.53 2.16
C LYS A 35 -10.08 4.37 1.93
N ASN A 36 -9.12 4.32 2.85
CA ASN A 36 -7.86 5.03 2.68
C ASN A 36 -6.98 4.40 1.58
N LEU A 37 -6.98 3.08 1.43
CA LEU A 37 -6.28 2.41 0.33
C LEU A 37 -6.83 2.83 -1.03
N VAL A 38 -8.16 2.89 -1.18
CA VAL A 38 -8.80 3.40 -2.40
C VAL A 38 -8.37 4.85 -2.69
N LYS A 39 -8.44 5.73 -1.67
CA LYS A 39 -7.99 7.12 -1.82
C LYS A 39 -6.53 7.26 -2.22
N VAL A 40 -5.65 6.41 -1.69
CA VAL A 40 -4.22 6.41 -2.06
C VAL A 40 -4.07 6.01 -3.53
N ALA A 41 -4.76 4.95 -3.98
CA ALA A 41 -4.72 4.53 -5.38
C ALA A 41 -5.24 5.62 -6.32
N GLU A 42 -6.37 6.25 -5.98
CA GLU A 42 -6.94 7.36 -6.75
C GLU A 42 -6.02 8.60 -6.77
N HIS A 43 -5.42 8.96 -5.62
CA HIS A 43 -4.60 10.16 -5.52
C HIS A 43 -3.26 10.03 -6.26
N HIS A 44 -2.71 8.82 -6.28
CA HIS A 44 -1.41 8.53 -6.89
C HIS A 44 -1.53 7.71 -8.19
N GLU A 45 -2.70 7.70 -8.84
CA GLU A 45 -2.96 6.93 -10.07
C GLU A 45 -1.86 7.15 -11.13
N GLN A 46 -1.59 8.41 -11.48
CA GLN A 46 -0.58 8.73 -12.49
C GLN A 46 0.82 8.30 -12.05
N GLU A 47 1.16 8.47 -10.77
CA GLU A 47 2.46 8.04 -10.23
C GLU A 47 2.65 6.52 -10.34
N ILE A 48 1.58 5.75 -10.07
CA ILE A 48 1.59 4.30 -10.22
C ILE A 48 1.74 3.91 -11.70
N VAL A 49 1.00 4.57 -12.60
CA VAL A 49 1.09 4.31 -14.05
C VAL A 49 2.47 4.65 -14.61
N ASP A 50 3.05 5.78 -14.20
CA ASP A 50 4.39 6.20 -14.62
C ASP A 50 5.46 5.24 -14.10
N ALA A 51 5.33 4.74 -12.87
CA ALA A 51 6.23 3.71 -12.33
C ALA A 51 6.12 2.40 -13.12
N LEU A 52 4.91 1.93 -13.42
CA LEU A 52 4.68 0.74 -14.24
C LEU A 52 5.25 0.90 -15.66
N ARG A 53 5.17 2.11 -16.22
CA ARG A 53 5.80 2.42 -17.51
C ARG A 53 7.33 2.39 -17.41
N SER A 54 7.89 2.96 -16.35
CA SER A 54 9.35 3.00 -16.15
C SER A 54 9.94 1.61 -15.93
N ASP A 55 9.33 0.82 -15.04
CA ASP A 55 9.86 -0.47 -14.61
C ASP A 55 9.58 -1.60 -15.61
N LEU A 56 8.38 -1.58 -16.21
CA LEU A 56 7.87 -2.70 -17.01
C LEU A 56 7.60 -2.34 -18.47
N SER A 57 7.78 -1.06 -18.87
CA SER A 57 7.36 -0.57 -20.18
C SER A 57 5.88 -0.84 -20.48
N LYS A 58 5.04 -0.97 -19.45
CA LYS A 58 3.60 -1.23 -19.61
C LYS A 58 2.91 0.00 -20.24
N PRO A 59 2.07 -0.16 -21.28
CA PRO A 59 1.30 0.95 -21.84
C PRO A 59 0.36 1.56 -20.79
N GLU A 60 0.18 2.89 -20.82
CA GLU A 60 -0.63 3.65 -19.86
C GLU A 60 -2.04 3.07 -19.65
N PHE A 61 -2.76 2.84 -20.75
CA PHE A 61 -4.11 2.29 -20.71
C PHE A 61 -4.16 0.90 -20.05
N GLU A 62 -3.17 0.05 -20.33
CA GLU A 62 -3.10 -1.29 -19.74
C GLU A 62 -2.73 -1.23 -18.25
N ALA A 63 -1.82 -0.32 -17.87
CA ALA A 63 -1.45 -0.09 -16.49
C ALA A 63 -2.66 0.37 -15.66
N TYR A 64 -3.43 1.32 -16.18
CA TYR A 64 -4.64 1.80 -15.52
C TYR A 64 -5.69 0.70 -15.32
N VAL A 65 -6.11 0.03 -16.41
CA VAL A 65 -7.23 -0.94 -16.39
C VAL A 65 -6.90 -2.20 -15.58
N HIS A 66 -5.64 -2.65 -15.57
CA HIS A 66 -5.27 -3.90 -14.90
C HIS A 66 -4.80 -3.73 -13.46
N GLU A 67 -4.26 -2.56 -13.08
CA GLU A 67 -3.56 -2.39 -11.80
C GLU A 67 -4.16 -1.28 -10.92
N VAL A 68 -4.93 -0.34 -11.46
CA VAL A 68 -5.39 0.84 -10.71
C VAL A 68 -6.91 0.94 -10.60
N SER A 69 -7.66 0.70 -11.68
CA SER A 69 -9.13 0.88 -11.73
C SER A 69 -9.94 -0.18 -10.99
#